data_AF-A0A4R8VBP2-F1
#
_entry.id   AF-A0A4R8VBP2-F1
#
_cell.length_a   1.000
_cell.length_b   1.000
_cell.length_c   1.000
_cell.angle_alpha   90.00
_cell.angle_beta   90.00
_cell.angle_gamma   90.00
#
_symmetry.space_group_name_H-M   'P 1'
#
loop_
_entity.id
_entity.type
_entity.pdbx_description
1 polymer ?
#
loop_
_entity_poly.entity_id
_entity_poly.type
_entity_poly.pdbx_seq_one_letter_code
_entity_poly.pdbx_strand_id
1 'polypeptide(L)' 'MSYVAYVFRSYFGHPPAEAERLMLQVHLTGRAVVATGPREEMERHVEAMHDFGLWATLEKADA' A
#
# COMPACT_ATOMS: atom_id res chain seq x y z
N MET A 1 13.40 -2.49 -0.95
CA MET A 1 12.57 -3.63 -1.40
C MET A 1 11.93 -3.36 -2.76
N SER A 2 12.58 -3.78 -3.86
CA SER A 2 12.17 -3.46 -5.24
C SER A 2 10.77 -3.97 -5.64
N TYR A 3 10.33 -5.12 -5.11
CA TYR A 3 9.02 -5.69 -5.44
C TYR A 3 7.85 -4.89 -4.87
N VAL A 4 7.92 -4.45 -3.61
CA VAL A 4 6.87 -3.64 -2.97
C VAL A 4 6.69 -2.32 -3.71
N ALA A 5 7.79 -1.65 -4.06
CA ALA A 5 7.73 -0.43 -4.87
C ALA A 5 7.13 -0.70 -6.27
N TYR A 6 7.41 -1.86 -6.88
CA TYR A 6 6.76 -2.25 -8.14
C TYR A 6 5.24 -2.43 -7.99
N VAL A 7 4.77 -3.10 -6.93
CA VAL A 7 3.33 -3.25 -6.67
C VAL A 7 2.68 -1.88 -6.46
N PHE A 8 3.32 -0.98 -5.72
CA PHE A 8 2.81 0.37 -5.50
C PHE A 8 2.68 1.18 -6.80
N ARG A 9 3.63 1.04 -7.73
CA ARG A 9 3.52 1.67 -9.05
C ARG A 9 2.46 1.03 -9.93
N SER A 10 2.39 -0.31 -9.96
CA SER A 10 1.56 -1.04 -10.93
C SER A 10 0.09 -1.07 -10.53
N TYR A 11 -0.22 -1.24 -9.25
CA TYR A 11 -1.59 -1.37 -8.76
C TYR A 11 -2.19 0.00 -8.34
N PHE A 12 -1.46 0.78 -7.53
CA PHE A 12 -1.94 2.09 -7.07
C PHE A 12 -1.59 3.24 -8.01
N GLY A 13 -0.74 3.02 -9.02
CA GLY A 13 -0.34 4.08 -9.95
C GLY A 13 0.61 5.12 -9.34
N HIS A 14 1.24 4.84 -8.20
CA HIS A 14 2.14 5.80 -7.54
C HIS A 14 3.34 6.14 -8.43
N PRO A 15 3.76 7.42 -8.50
CA PRO A 15 5.01 7.79 -9.14
C PRO A 15 6.21 7.03 -8.53
N PRO A 16 7.31 6.80 -9.29
CA PRO A 16 8.45 6.03 -8.79
C PRO A 16 9.03 6.51 -7.46
N ALA A 17 9.14 7.84 -7.28
CA ALA A 17 9.66 8.44 -6.05
C ALA A 17 8.73 8.17 -4.85
N GLU A 18 7.42 8.23 -5.04
CA GLU A 18 6.45 8.01 -3.98
C GLU A 18 6.36 6.52 -3.60
N ALA A 19 6.36 5.64 -4.60
CA ALA A 19 6.41 4.20 -4.38
C ALA A 19 7.68 3.78 -3.61
N GLU A 20 8.82 4.40 -3.92
CA GLU A 20 10.06 4.18 -3.17
C GLU A 20 9.99 4.72 -1.75
N ARG A 21 9.44 5.93 -1.55
CA ARG A 21 9.23 6.53 -0.23
C ARG A 21 8.35 5.64 0.66
N LEU A 22 7.18 5.21 0.16
CA LEU A 22 6.25 4.35 0.88
C LEU A 22 6.85 2.98 1.18
N MET A 23 7.59 2.42 0.23
CA MET A 23 8.30 1.16 0.44
C MET A 23 9.37 1.30 1.54
N LEU A 24 10.15 2.38 1.54
CA LEU A 24 11.13 2.65 2.59
C LEU A 24 10.44 2.83 3.93
N GLN A 25 9.29 3.48 3.97
CA GLN A 25 8.49 3.59 5.19
C GLN A 25 8.09 2.20 5.71
N VAL A 26 7.56 1.30 4.87
CA VAL A 26 7.28 -0.09 5.27
C VAL A 26 8.55 -0.77 5.81
N HIS A 27 9.69 -0.58 5.16
CA HIS A 27 10.94 -1.21 5.58
C HIS A 27 11.46 -0.69 6.94
N LEU A 28 11.31 0.60 7.21
CA LEU A 28 11.86 1.25 8.41
C LEU A 28 10.89 1.21 9.59
N THR A 29 9.58 1.37 9.34
CA THR A 29 8.55 1.52 10.38
C THR A 29 7.56 0.35 10.43
N GLY A 30 7.71 -0.64 9.55
CA GLY A 30 6.87 -1.85 9.51
C GLY A 30 5.50 -1.68 8.85
N ARG A 31 5.06 -0.44 8.58
CA ARG A 31 3.78 -0.15 7.91
C ARG A 31 3.80 1.18 7.17
N ALA A 32 2.94 1.32 6.15
CA ALA A 32 2.69 2.58 5.46
C ALA A 32 1.23 2.65 4.99
N VAL A 33 0.66 3.85 4.92
CA VAL A 33 -0.66 4.10 4.33
C VAL A 33 -0.47 4.34 2.83
N VAL A 34 -1.09 3.50 2.00
CA VAL A 34 -0.90 3.51 0.53
C VAL A 34 -2.11 4.00 -0.25
N ALA A 35 -3.30 3.98 0.36
CA ALA A 35 -4.55 4.48 -0.18
C ALA A 35 -5.50 4.89 0.95
N THR A 36 -6.42 5.81 0.68
CA THR A 36 -7.52 6.22 1.57
C THR A 36 -8.78 6.37 0.74
N GLY A 37 -9.94 6.02 1.30
CA GLY A 37 -11.19 6.07 0.55
C GLY A 37 -12.34 5.35 1.25
N PRO A 38 -13.45 5.11 0.52
CA PRO A 38 -14.59 4.39 1.06
C PRO A 38 -14.22 2.96 1.43
N ARG A 39 -14.91 2.42 2.44
CA ARG A 39 -14.61 1.09 3.01
C ARG A 39 -14.55 -0.02 1.96
N GLU A 40 -15.50 -0.07 1.05
CA GLU A 40 -15.58 -1.08 -0.01
C GLU A 40 -14.37 -1.06 -0.96
N GLU A 41 -13.79 0.12 -1.21
CA GLU A 41 -12.58 0.24 -2.03
C GLU A 41 -11.34 -0.21 -1.26
N MET A 42 -11.26 0.15 0.03
CA MET A 42 -10.15 -0.29 0.89
C MET A 42 -10.15 -1.81 1.11
N GLU A 43 -11.32 -2.44 1.22
CA GLU A 43 -11.46 -3.89 1.30
C GLU A 43 -10.91 -4.57 0.03
N ARG A 44 -11.22 -4.03 -1.16
CA ARG A 44 -10.65 -4.52 -2.44
C ARG A 44 -9.14 -4.36 -2.52
N HIS A 45 -8.59 -3.26 -2.00
CA HIS A 45 -7.15 -3.08 -1.95
C HIS A 45 -6.46 -4.08 -1.02
N VAL A 46 -7.04 -4.36 0.15
CA VAL A 46 -6.50 -5.36 1.09
C VAL A 46 -6.47 -6.75 0.46
N GLU A 47 -7.55 -7.16 -0.20
CA GLU A 47 -7.60 -8.43 -0.92
C GLU A 47 -6.52 -8.51 -2.01
N ALA A 48 -6.43 -7.49 -2.87
CA ALA A 48 -5.41 -7.44 -3.92
C ALA A 48 -3.98 -7.46 -3.36
N MET A 49 -3.72 -6.79 -2.23
CA MET A 49 -2.40 -6.85 -1.61
C MET A 49 -2.03 -8.27 -1.17
N HIS A 50 -2.98 -9.02 -0.59
CA HIS A 50 -2.76 -10.41 -0.25
C HIS A 50 -2.49 -11.28 -1.48
N ASP A 51 -3.18 -11.04 -2.60
CA ASP A 51 -2.92 -11.72 -3.88
C ASP A 51 -1.51 -11.45 -4.42
N PHE A 52 -0.99 -10.23 -4.21
CA PHE A 52 0.41 -9.90 -4.51
C PHE A 52 1.42 -10.48 -3.50
N GLY A 53 0.96 -11.19 -2.48
CA GLY A 53 1.79 -11.74 -1.40
C GLY A 53 2.21 -10.69 -0.36
N LEU A 54 1.53 -9.54 -0.31
CA LEU A 54 1.78 -8.48 0.66
C LEU A 54 0.74 -8.55 1.78
N TRP A 55 1.19 -8.50 3.03
CA TRP A 55 0.27 -8.33 4.16
C TRP A 55 -0.27 -6.91 4.15
N ALA A 56 -1.59 -6.74 4.15
CA ALA A 56 -2.25 -5.45 4.26
C ALA A 56 -3.41 -5.48 5.26
N THR A 57 -3.68 -4.32 5.86
CA THR A 57 -4.83 -4.10 6.73
C THR A 57 -5.48 -2.76 6.40
N LEU A 58 -6.76 -2.61 6.73
CA LEU A 58 -7.46 -1.33 6.67
C LEU A 58 -7.77 -0.86 8.10
N GLU A 59 -7.67 0.45 8.33
CA GLU A 59 -8.04 1.08 9.59
C GLU A 59 -8.91 2.31 9.30
N LYS A 60 -9.77 2.67 10.26
CA LYS A 60 -10.55 3.91 10.15
C LYS A 60 -9.57 5.07 10.27
N ALA A 61 -9.58 5.99 9.30
CA ALA A 61 -8.80 7.21 9.40
C ALA A 61 -9.22 8.01 10.64
N ASP A 62 -8.25 8.43 11.44
CA ASP A 62 -8.48 9.36 12.54
C ASP A 62 -9.02 10.69 11.97
N ALA A 63 -9.98 11.28 12.67
CA ALA A 63 -10.71 12.48 12.24
C ALA A 63 -9.84 13.75 12.26
#